data_AF-A0A6G6GKY0-F1
#
_entry.id   AF-A0A6G6GKY0-F1
#
_cell.length_a   1.000
_cell.length_b   1.000
_cell.length_c   1.000
_cell.angle_alpha   90.00
_cell.angle_beta   90.00
_cell.angle_gamma   90.00
#
_symmetry.space_group_name_H-M   'P 1'
#
loop_
_entity.id
_entity.type
_entity.pdbx_description
1 polymer ?
#
loop_
_entity_poly.entity_id
_entity_poly.type
_entity_poly.pdbx_seq_one_letter_code
_entity_poly.pdbx_strand_id
1 'polypeptide(L)'
;MTEANLHHFNLLKEKVATTFLEDNHAPKRISEWKGEAITAFQEDLFSKTKGRISEKSFYTYFKNKPKNLPRIDILNLLSQYAGYANWHQFKDGNVGLVEEKEDKKKKGFPPVLWLAIFIPIATMFIVMMNQKNTFTFCMVDEDQGEVISENIIDIKVLQSGQSPVYTKTDSAGCFTYKTKDEKITFVVQSPYYKTDTVTRSIDANDTKMVKLRVDDYTLMLKYYSTSNFKDIEKRRKQLEQLIAAQAEIYQVYPNNEGIELYSKNDFIQKLTIPTSALKNIQILNKTYENGKIVKLKFIVK
;
A
#
# COMPACT_ATOMS: atom_id res chain seq x y z
N MET A 1 44.23 -15.89 -11.69
CA MET A 1 45.42 -15.87 -10.81
C MET A 1 44.89 -15.60 -9.41
N THR A 2 45.12 -16.49 -8.44
CA THR A 2 44.78 -16.18 -7.05
C THR A 2 45.81 -15.20 -6.49
N GLU A 3 45.39 -14.27 -5.63
CA GLU A 3 46.31 -13.29 -5.00
C GLU A 3 47.47 -13.99 -4.28
N ALA A 4 47.21 -15.16 -3.68
CA ALA A 4 48.20 -16.03 -3.07
C ALA A 4 49.32 -16.44 -4.04
N ASN A 5 48.99 -16.82 -5.28
CA ASN A 5 49.97 -17.24 -6.27
C ASN A 5 50.90 -16.09 -6.73
N LEU A 6 50.37 -14.86 -6.80
CA LEU A 6 51.17 -13.68 -7.10
C LEU A 6 52.10 -13.31 -5.94
N HIS A 7 51.62 -13.44 -4.69
CA HIS A 7 52.42 -13.19 -3.50
C HIS A 7 53.61 -14.15 -3.40
N HIS A 8 53.37 -15.45 -3.54
CA HIS A 8 54.46 -16.45 -3.56
C HIS A 8 55.47 -16.15 -4.68
N PHE A 9 55.01 -15.69 -5.85
CA PHE A 9 55.93 -15.35 -6.93
C PHE A 9 56.77 -14.10 -6.61
N ASN A 10 56.20 -13.11 -5.92
CA ASN A 10 56.97 -11.96 -5.45
C ASN A 10 58.02 -12.37 -4.39
N LEU A 11 57.66 -13.25 -3.45
CA LEU A 11 58.63 -13.81 -2.49
C LEU A 11 59.75 -14.57 -3.20
N LEU A 12 59.43 -15.33 -4.25
CA LEU A 12 60.45 -16.02 -5.04
C LEU A 12 61.39 -15.02 -5.72
N LYS A 13 60.86 -13.93 -6.28
CA LYS A 13 61.70 -12.87 -6.89
C LYS A 13 62.65 -12.24 -5.88
N GLU A 14 62.20 -12.00 -4.65
CA GLU A 14 63.06 -11.47 -3.59
C GLU A 14 64.17 -12.45 -3.23
N LYS A 15 63.84 -13.74 -3.05
CA LYS A 15 64.84 -14.78 -2.77
C LYS A 15 65.85 -14.93 -3.90
N VAL A 16 65.39 -14.95 -5.15
CA VAL A 16 66.27 -14.97 -6.34
C VAL A 16 67.21 -13.75 -6.36
N ALA A 17 66.70 -12.57 -6.02
CA ALA A 17 67.52 -11.36 -5.94
C ALA A 17 68.58 -11.50 -4.84
N THR A 18 68.21 -11.98 -3.65
CA THR A 18 69.15 -12.21 -2.55
C THR A 18 70.23 -13.21 -2.93
N THR A 19 69.87 -14.36 -3.51
CA THR A 19 70.83 -15.39 -3.94
C THR A 19 71.80 -14.87 -5.00
N PHE A 20 71.33 -14.02 -5.92
CA PHE A 20 72.23 -13.42 -6.90
C PHE A 20 73.20 -12.42 -6.27
N LEU A 21 72.72 -11.62 -5.30
CA LEU A 21 73.51 -10.60 -4.60
C LEU A 21 74.53 -11.18 -3.61
N GLU A 22 74.49 -12.48 -3.32
CA GLU A 22 75.52 -13.17 -2.52
C GLU A 22 76.86 -13.22 -3.27
N ASP A 23 76.83 -13.52 -4.56
CA ASP A 23 78.03 -13.73 -5.39
C ASP A 23 78.28 -12.59 -6.41
N ASN A 24 77.30 -11.70 -6.63
CA ASN A 24 77.34 -10.67 -7.68
C ASN A 24 76.89 -9.30 -7.17
N HIS A 25 77.27 -8.23 -7.90
CA HIS A 25 76.90 -6.86 -7.57
C HIS A 25 75.80 -6.35 -8.51
N ALA A 26 74.63 -6.01 -7.96
CA ALA A 26 73.52 -5.37 -8.68
C ALA A 26 72.63 -4.54 -7.73
N PRO A 27 71.70 -3.71 -8.25
CA PRO A 27 70.72 -3.02 -7.41
C PRO A 27 69.92 -3.98 -6.52
N LYS A 28 69.55 -3.55 -5.31
CA LYS A 28 68.84 -4.42 -4.34
C LYS A 28 67.50 -4.94 -4.85
N ARG A 29 66.78 -4.15 -5.66
CA ARG A 29 65.49 -4.54 -6.23
C ARG A 29 65.69 -5.11 -7.62
N ILE A 30 65.26 -6.36 -7.83
CA ILE A 30 65.35 -7.04 -9.13
C ILE A 30 64.65 -6.30 -10.29
N SER A 31 63.64 -5.48 -9.98
CA SER A 31 62.95 -4.63 -10.95
C SER A 31 63.82 -3.49 -11.52
N GLU A 32 64.91 -3.14 -10.83
CA GLU A 32 65.82 -2.06 -11.20
C GLU A 32 67.00 -2.55 -12.05
N TRP A 33 67.15 -3.87 -12.23
CA TRP A 33 68.22 -4.45 -13.04
C TRP A 33 68.04 -4.08 -14.52
N LYS A 34 69.15 -3.74 -15.18
CA LYS A 34 69.20 -3.33 -16.59
C LYS A 34 70.39 -4.02 -17.26
N GLY A 35 70.25 -4.32 -18.56
CA GLY A 35 71.34 -4.71 -19.46
C GLY A 35 72.35 -5.66 -18.83
N GLU A 36 73.51 -5.12 -18.43
CA GLU A 36 74.61 -5.83 -17.79
C GLU A 36 74.20 -6.69 -16.59
N ALA A 37 73.38 -6.16 -15.67
CA ALA A 37 72.92 -6.92 -14.50
C ALA A 37 71.98 -8.07 -14.89
N ILE A 38 71.21 -7.90 -15.97
CA ILE A 38 70.33 -8.96 -16.48
C ILE A 38 71.17 -10.07 -17.14
N THR A 39 72.18 -9.69 -17.93
CA THR A 39 73.10 -10.65 -18.57
C THR A 39 73.90 -11.42 -17.52
N ALA A 40 74.45 -10.75 -16.52
CA ALA A 40 75.17 -11.38 -15.41
C ALA A 40 74.27 -12.37 -14.64
N PHE A 41 73.01 -11.98 -14.37
CA PHE A 41 72.05 -12.90 -13.77
C PHE A 41 71.74 -14.11 -14.66
N GLN A 42 71.57 -13.92 -15.98
CA GLN A 42 71.32 -15.02 -16.90
C GLN A 42 72.49 -16.01 -16.95
N GLU A 43 73.72 -15.52 -16.89
CA GLU A 43 74.93 -16.35 -16.84
C GLU A 43 75.06 -17.10 -15.51
N ASP A 44 74.84 -16.44 -14.38
CA ASP A 44 74.88 -17.08 -13.05
C ASP A 44 73.77 -18.12 -12.90
N LEU A 45 72.55 -17.79 -13.34
CA LEU A 45 71.41 -18.71 -13.38
C LEU A 45 71.76 -19.95 -14.21
N PHE A 46 72.33 -19.76 -15.40
CA PHE A 46 72.75 -20.86 -16.26
C PHE A 46 73.87 -21.69 -15.62
N SER A 47 74.82 -21.05 -14.94
CA SER A 47 75.91 -21.75 -14.25
C SER A 47 75.38 -22.72 -13.20
N LYS A 48 74.47 -22.25 -12.34
CA LYS A 48 73.92 -22.98 -11.18
C LYS A 48 72.83 -24.01 -11.54
N THR A 49 72.00 -23.72 -12.55
CA THR A 49 70.81 -24.56 -12.86
C THR A 49 70.83 -25.22 -14.24
N LYS A 50 71.76 -24.82 -15.12
CA LYS A 50 71.79 -25.17 -16.56
C LYS A 50 70.53 -24.75 -17.36
N GLY A 51 69.58 -24.05 -16.76
CA GLY A 51 68.44 -23.46 -17.47
C GLY A 51 68.72 -22.03 -17.92
N ARG A 52 67.93 -21.55 -18.90
CA ARG A 52 68.05 -20.19 -19.44
C ARG A 52 66.71 -19.48 -19.38
N ILE A 53 66.74 -18.19 -19.06
CA ILE A 53 65.59 -17.31 -19.22
C ILE A 53 65.87 -16.30 -20.33
N SER A 54 64.89 -16.05 -21.19
CA SER A 54 65.03 -14.99 -22.20
C SER A 54 64.95 -13.61 -21.57
N GLU A 55 65.61 -12.62 -22.17
CA GLU A 55 65.53 -11.23 -21.73
C GLU A 55 64.07 -10.72 -21.77
N LYS A 56 63.30 -11.13 -22.79
CA LYS A 56 61.86 -10.87 -22.87
C LYS A 56 61.08 -11.41 -21.67
N SER A 57 61.41 -12.63 -21.21
CA SER A 57 60.81 -13.22 -20.01
C SER A 57 61.19 -12.42 -18.76
N PHE A 58 62.44 -11.97 -18.66
CA PHE A 58 62.89 -11.13 -17.55
C PHE A 58 62.07 -9.84 -17.47
N TYR A 59 61.97 -9.08 -18.57
CA TYR A 59 61.15 -7.87 -18.61
C TYR A 59 59.66 -8.11 -18.31
N THR A 60 59.11 -9.23 -18.79
CA THR A 60 57.69 -9.56 -18.60
C THR A 60 57.34 -9.83 -17.14
N TYR A 61 58.20 -10.55 -16.40
CA TYR A 61 57.86 -11.05 -15.07
C TYR A 61 58.55 -10.34 -13.91
N PHE A 62 59.74 -9.76 -14.14
CA PHE A 62 60.54 -9.11 -13.09
C PHE A 62 60.43 -7.60 -13.11
N LYS A 63 60.36 -6.97 -14.30
CA LYS A 63 60.28 -5.51 -14.42
C LYS A 63 58.84 -4.99 -14.36
N ASN A 64 57.93 -5.63 -15.09
CA ASN A 64 56.54 -5.24 -15.15
C ASN A 64 55.71 -5.95 -14.06
N LYS A 65 54.53 -5.42 -13.73
CA LYS A 65 53.54 -6.15 -12.91
C LYS A 65 52.92 -7.24 -13.79
N PRO A 66 53.24 -8.53 -13.61
CA PRO A 66 52.82 -9.55 -14.55
C PRO A 66 51.31 -9.82 -14.40
N LYS A 67 50.58 -9.82 -15.53
CA LYS A 67 49.15 -10.19 -15.55
C LYS A 67 48.93 -11.69 -15.29
N ASN A 68 49.91 -12.51 -15.65
CA ASN A 68 49.91 -13.97 -15.54
C ASN A 68 51.25 -14.45 -14.96
N LEU A 69 51.27 -15.56 -14.23
CA LEU A 69 52.51 -16.16 -13.76
C LEU A 69 53.36 -16.66 -14.94
N PRO A 70 54.70 -16.76 -14.76
CA PRO A 70 55.53 -17.54 -15.66
C PRO A 70 55.03 -18.98 -15.79
N ARG A 71 55.35 -19.61 -16.92
CA ARG A 71 55.14 -21.06 -17.09
C ARG A 71 55.86 -21.83 -15.97
N ILE A 72 55.33 -22.99 -15.62
CA ILE A 72 55.83 -23.81 -14.51
C ILE A 72 57.33 -24.13 -14.63
N ASP A 73 57.85 -24.31 -15.85
CA ASP A 73 59.27 -24.56 -16.09
C ASP A 73 60.16 -23.40 -15.63
N ILE A 74 59.73 -22.15 -15.85
CA ILE A 74 60.45 -20.95 -15.39
C ILE A 74 60.35 -20.84 -13.87
N LEU A 75 59.19 -21.14 -13.29
CA LEU A 75 59.02 -21.13 -11.83
C LEU A 75 59.89 -22.19 -11.15
N ASN A 76 59.97 -23.39 -11.72
CA ASN A 76 60.84 -24.47 -11.23
C ASN A 76 62.31 -24.07 -11.33
N LEU A 77 62.73 -23.49 -12.46
CA LEU A 77 64.08 -23.00 -12.68
C LEU A 77 64.50 -21.96 -11.63
N LEU A 78 63.65 -20.96 -11.40
CA LEU A 78 63.91 -19.91 -10.40
C LEU A 78 63.90 -20.46 -8.97
N SER A 79 63.05 -21.45 -8.69
CA SER A 79 63.02 -22.12 -7.39
C SER A 79 64.30 -22.90 -7.14
N GLN A 80 64.81 -23.62 -8.16
CA GLN A 80 66.10 -24.33 -8.12
C GLN A 80 67.26 -23.40 -7.88
N TYR A 81 67.27 -22.25 -8.57
CA TYR A 81 68.26 -21.22 -8.33
C TYR A 81 68.24 -20.70 -6.89
N ALA A 82 67.05 -20.53 -6.31
CA ALA A 82 66.86 -20.10 -4.93
C ALA A 82 67.03 -21.24 -3.88
N GLY A 83 67.52 -22.41 -4.28
CA GLY A 83 67.82 -23.54 -3.37
C GLY A 83 66.67 -24.52 -3.10
N TYR A 84 65.58 -24.47 -3.88
CA TYR A 84 64.41 -25.36 -3.75
C TYR A 84 64.30 -26.32 -4.95
N ALA A 85 63.91 -27.57 -4.76
CA ALA A 85 63.84 -28.56 -5.85
C ALA A 85 62.89 -28.16 -7.00
N ASN A 86 61.77 -27.50 -6.68
CA ASN A 86 60.78 -27.02 -7.64
C ASN A 86 59.83 -25.98 -7.01
N TRP A 87 58.94 -25.41 -7.83
CA TRP A 87 57.97 -24.39 -7.42
C TRP A 87 56.99 -24.87 -6.33
N HIS A 88 56.64 -26.16 -6.32
CA HIS A 88 55.76 -26.70 -5.29
C HIS A 88 56.46 -26.70 -3.93
N GLN A 89 57.69 -27.20 -3.84
CA GLN A 89 58.46 -27.16 -2.59
C GLN A 89 58.70 -25.73 -2.10
N PHE A 90 58.92 -24.79 -3.02
CA PHE A 90 59.03 -23.38 -2.65
C PHE A 90 57.74 -22.87 -1.98
N LYS A 91 56.57 -23.16 -2.55
CA LYS A 91 55.30 -22.77 -1.96
C LYS A 91 55.09 -23.44 -0.61
N ASP A 92 55.31 -24.74 -0.52
CA ASP A 92 55.11 -25.55 0.69
C ASP A 92 55.98 -25.06 1.86
N GLY A 93 57.21 -24.64 1.59
CA GLY A 93 58.12 -24.04 2.58
C GLY A 93 57.77 -22.61 2.98
N ASN A 94 56.85 -21.94 2.29
CA ASN A 94 56.45 -20.54 2.52
C ASN A 94 54.93 -20.38 2.74
N VAL A 95 54.21 -21.48 2.99
CA VAL A 95 52.73 -21.50 3.20
C VAL A 95 52.29 -20.64 4.38
N GLY A 96 53.13 -20.53 5.43
CA GLY A 96 52.81 -19.76 6.64
C GLY A 96 52.82 -18.23 6.48
N LEU A 97 53.22 -17.70 5.33
CA LEU A 97 53.31 -16.25 5.06
C LEU A 97 52.18 -15.74 4.14
N VAL A 98 51.20 -16.58 3.82
CA VAL A 98 50.04 -16.23 3.02
C VAL A 98 48.82 -16.87 3.66
N GLU A 99 47.97 -16.08 4.32
CA GLU A 99 46.59 -16.52 4.54
C GLU A 99 45.97 -16.70 3.15
N GLU A 100 45.75 -17.95 2.77
CA GLU A 100 44.97 -18.31 1.61
C GLU A 100 43.53 -17.87 1.87
N LYS A 101 43.23 -16.60 1.56
CA LYS A 101 41.86 -16.24 1.26
C LYS A 101 41.55 -16.96 -0.04
N GLU A 102 41.01 -18.17 0.08
CA GLU A 102 40.22 -18.75 -0.97
C GLU A 102 39.30 -17.63 -1.46
N ASP A 103 39.45 -17.26 -2.73
CA ASP A 103 38.40 -16.59 -3.47
C ASP A 103 37.19 -17.52 -3.41
N LYS A 104 36.42 -17.44 -2.32
CA LYS A 104 35.01 -17.74 -2.36
C LYS A 104 34.52 -16.82 -3.45
N LYS A 105 34.37 -17.36 -4.66
CA LYS A 105 33.44 -16.80 -5.66
C LYS A 105 32.29 -16.31 -4.81
N LYS A 106 32.07 -15.00 -4.75
CA LYS A 106 30.83 -14.48 -4.19
C LYS A 106 29.79 -15.25 -5.00
N LYS A 107 29.18 -16.28 -4.41
CA LYS A 107 27.98 -16.89 -4.95
C LYS A 107 27.07 -15.69 -4.99
N GLY A 108 26.95 -15.07 -6.16
CA GLY A 108 25.94 -14.05 -6.38
C GLY A 108 24.67 -14.65 -5.83
N PHE A 109 23.99 -13.91 -4.95
CA PHE A 109 22.73 -14.37 -4.38
C PHE A 109 21.93 -15.01 -5.50
N PRO A 110 21.54 -16.30 -5.39
CA PRO A 110 20.86 -16.96 -6.49
C PRO A 110 19.62 -16.11 -6.83
N PRO A 111 19.28 -15.90 -8.11
CA PRO A 111 18.17 -15.02 -8.50
C PRO A 111 16.83 -15.43 -7.84
N VAL A 112 16.71 -16.68 -7.40
CA VAL A 112 15.58 -17.21 -6.62
C VAL A 112 15.45 -16.58 -5.22
N LEU A 113 16.55 -16.15 -4.60
CA LEU A 113 16.54 -15.49 -3.28
C LEU A 113 15.99 -14.05 -3.37
N TRP A 114 16.12 -13.40 -4.53
CA TRP A 114 15.47 -12.11 -4.78
C TRP A 114 13.95 -12.30 -4.89
N LEU A 115 13.48 -13.35 -5.56
CA LEU A 115 12.04 -13.67 -5.62
C LEU A 115 11.44 -13.86 -4.22
N ALA A 116 12.14 -14.52 -3.30
CA ALA A 116 11.69 -14.69 -1.92
C ALA A 116 11.53 -13.37 -1.14
N ILE A 117 12.23 -12.30 -1.54
CA ILE A 117 12.14 -10.96 -0.92
C ILE A 117 11.13 -10.08 -1.66
N PHE A 118 11.13 -10.09 -2.99
CA PHE A 118 10.23 -9.25 -3.78
C PHE A 118 8.79 -9.74 -3.78
N ILE A 119 8.53 -11.05 -3.70
CA ILE A 119 7.17 -11.58 -3.61
C ILE A 119 6.42 -11.06 -2.38
N PRO A 120 6.93 -11.15 -1.13
CA PRO A 120 6.22 -10.62 0.04
C PRO A 120 6.10 -9.09 0.02
N ILE A 121 7.09 -8.37 -0.52
CA ILE A 121 7.00 -6.91 -0.68
C ILE A 121 5.92 -6.53 -1.70
N ALA A 122 5.87 -7.23 -2.84
CA ALA A 122 4.86 -7.01 -3.86
C ALA A 122 3.45 -7.37 -3.37
N THR A 123 3.29 -8.49 -2.64
CA THR A 123 1.98 -8.83 -2.05
C THR A 123 1.57 -7.83 -0.99
N MET A 124 2.48 -7.36 -0.13
CA MET A 124 2.21 -6.30 0.84
C MET A 124 1.81 -4.99 0.16
N PHE A 125 2.49 -4.61 -0.94
CA PHE A 125 2.19 -3.41 -1.71
C PHE A 125 0.82 -3.50 -2.41
N ILE A 126 0.48 -4.66 -2.98
CA ILE A 126 -0.84 -4.92 -3.59
C ILE A 126 -1.96 -4.87 -2.54
N VAL A 127 -1.74 -5.43 -1.35
CA VAL A 127 -2.71 -5.35 -0.25
C VAL A 127 -2.89 -3.90 0.20
N MET A 128 -1.81 -3.13 0.31
CA MET A 128 -1.85 -1.71 0.70
C MET A 128 -2.61 -0.85 -0.33
N MET A 129 -2.39 -1.07 -1.63
CA MET A 129 -3.10 -0.35 -2.71
C MET A 129 -4.61 -0.70 -2.82
N ASN A 130 -5.04 -1.82 -2.23
CA ASN A 130 -6.43 -2.27 -2.27
C ASN A 130 -7.19 -2.04 -0.96
N GLN A 131 -6.58 -1.36 0.01
CA GLN A 131 -7.31 -0.94 1.21
C GLN A 131 -8.41 0.05 0.84
N LYS A 132 -9.54 -0.09 1.52
CA LYS A 132 -10.69 0.81 1.40
C LYS A 132 -10.93 1.46 2.75
N ASN A 133 -11.25 2.74 2.72
CA ASN A 133 -11.73 3.49 3.87
C ASN A 133 -13.11 2.97 4.25
N THR A 134 -13.33 2.79 5.55
CA THR A 134 -14.62 2.36 6.10
C THR A 134 -15.24 3.53 6.87
N PHE A 135 -16.41 3.97 6.40
CA PHE A 135 -17.21 5.00 7.04
C PHE A 135 -18.38 4.35 7.78
N THR A 136 -18.59 4.74 9.03
CA THR A 136 -19.72 4.26 9.84
C THR A 136 -20.40 5.44 10.49
N PHE A 137 -21.69 5.63 10.20
CA PHE A 137 -22.49 6.71 10.76
C PHE A 137 -23.76 6.19 11.40
N CYS A 138 -24.07 6.70 12.58
CA CYS A 138 -25.29 6.42 13.33
C CYS A 138 -26.20 7.66 13.35
N MET A 139 -27.48 7.42 13.11
CA MET A 139 -28.48 8.48 13.03
C MET A 139 -29.04 8.76 14.42
N VAL A 140 -29.06 10.03 14.79
CA VAL A 140 -29.45 10.48 16.14
C VAL A 140 -30.50 11.57 16.01
N ASP A 141 -31.54 11.52 16.83
CA ASP A 141 -32.52 12.59 16.93
C ASP A 141 -31.85 13.83 17.53
N GLU A 142 -31.94 14.99 16.87
CA GLU A 142 -31.29 16.21 17.34
C GLU A 142 -31.84 16.73 18.68
N ASP A 143 -33.15 16.55 18.92
CA ASP A 143 -33.85 17.09 20.09
C ASP A 143 -33.71 16.15 21.30
N GLN A 144 -33.82 14.84 21.09
CA GLN A 144 -33.74 13.83 22.15
C GLN A 144 -32.30 13.35 22.42
N GLY A 145 -31.42 13.43 21.41
CA GLY A 145 -30.06 12.90 21.50
C GLY A 145 -29.98 11.37 21.46
N GLU A 146 -31.09 10.69 21.19
CA GLU A 146 -31.18 9.23 21.14
C GLU A 146 -30.95 8.69 19.72
N VAL A 147 -30.43 7.46 19.63
CA VAL A 147 -30.19 6.80 18.34
C VAL A 147 -31.52 6.35 17.73
N ILE A 148 -31.70 6.62 16.44
CA ILE A 148 -32.92 6.32 15.71
C ILE A 148 -32.85 4.87 15.20
N SER A 149 -33.28 3.91 16.03
CA SER A 149 -33.24 2.47 15.73
C SER A 149 -34.59 1.87 15.30
N GLU A 150 -35.71 2.47 15.74
CA GLU A 150 -37.05 1.95 15.45
C GLU A 150 -37.48 2.09 13.99
N ASN A 151 -36.92 3.10 13.30
CA ASN A 151 -37.26 3.40 11.91
C ASN A 151 -36.02 3.21 11.03
N ILE A 152 -36.11 2.29 10.09
CA ILE A 152 -35.07 2.12 9.06
C ILE A 152 -35.03 3.38 8.19
N ILE A 153 -33.86 4.01 8.10
CA ILE A 153 -33.64 5.23 7.34
C ILE A 153 -33.00 4.87 6.01
N ASP A 154 -33.50 5.45 4.92
CA ASP A 154 -32.94 5.26 3.59
C ASP A 154 -31.72 6.18 3.38
N ILE A 155 -30.63 5.60 2.87
CA ILE A 155 -29.36 6.29 2.65
C ILE A 155 -29.00 6.20 1.16
N LYS A 156 -28.69 7.34 0.58
CA LYS A 156 -28.26 7.44 -0.83
C LYS A 156 -26.84 7.99 -0.89
N VAL A 157 -25.87 7.11 -1.10
CA VAL A 157 -24.45 7.49 -1.22
C VAL A 157 -24.20 8.07 -2.62
N LEU A 158 -23.66 9.29 -2.66
CA LEU A 158 -23.34 10.01 -3.89
C LEU A 158 -21.86 9.81 -4.23
N GLN A 159 -21.60 9.32 -5.44
CA GLN A 159 -20.27 9.08 -5.97
C GLN A 159 -20.01 9.99 -7.18
N SER A 160 -18.77 10.44 -7.35
CA SER A 160 -18.42 11.31 -8.47
C SER A 160 -18.48 10.55 -9.80
N GLY A 161 -19.20 11.09 -10.78
CA GLY A 161 -19.31 10.51 -12.13
C GLY A 161 -20.04 9.16 -12.19
N GLN A 162 -20.69 8.74 -11.11
CA GLN A 162 -21.40 7.47 -11.02
C GLN A 162 -22.82 7.67 -10.50
N SER A 163 -23.70 6.71 -10.79
CA SER A 163 -25.03 6.68 -10.23
C SER A 163 -24.98 6.47 -8.71
N PRO A 164 -25.89 7.08 -7.94
CA PRO A 164 -25.94 6.89 -6.49
C PRO A 164 -26.18 5.44 -6.07
N VAL A 165 -25.54 5.04 -4.96
CA VAL A 165 -25.73 3.73 -4.33
C VAL A 165 -26.74 3.85 -3.20
N TYR A 166 -27.78 3.03 -3.23
CA TYR A 166 -28.84 3.02 -2.22
C TYR A 166 -28.56 1.96 -1.17
N THR A 167 -28.70 2.34 0.09
CA THR A 167 -28.58 1.45 1.25
C THR A 167 -29.51 1.95 2.35
N LYS A 168 -29.53 1.26 3.49
CA LYS A 168 -30.39 1.59 4.63
C LYS A 168 -29.61 1.47 5.93
N THR A 169 -30.12 2.07 7.00
CA THR A 169 -29.61 1.80 8.33
C THR A 169 -29.92 0.37 8.78
N ASP A 170 -29.05 -0.19 9.61
CA ASP A 170 -29.27 -1.43 10.33
C ASP A 170 -30.21 -1.23 11.53
N SER A 171 -30.47 -2.32 12.26
CA SER A 171 -31.30 -2.30 13.48
C SER A 171 -30.71 -1.47 14.62
N ALA A 172 -29.44 -1.10 14.55
CA ALA A 172 -28.80 -0.21 15.51
C ALA A 172 -28.91 1.27 15.10
N GLY A 173 -29.60 1.58 13.98
CA GLY A 173 -29.74 2.95 13.48
C GLY A 173 -28.49 3.47 12.78
N CYS A 174 -27.56 2.59 12.41
CA CYS A 174 -26.29 2.95 11.78
C CYS A 174 -26.18 2.41 10.36
N PHE A 175 -25.30 2.98 9.55
CA PHE A 175 -24.91 2.38 8.27
C PHE A 175 -23.40 2.42 8.10
N THR A 176 -22.88 1.44 7.37
CA THR A 176 -21.45 1.33 7.07
C THR A 176 -21.24 1.27 5.57
N TYR A 177 -20.26 2.02 5.07
CA TYR A 177 -19.91 2.09 3.66
C TYR A 177 -18.39 2.04 3.45
N LYS A 178 -17.95 1.28 2.44
CA LYS A 178 -16.52 1.11 2.12
C LYS A 178 -16.19 1.72 0.76
N THR A 179 -15.29 2.70 0.72
CA THR A 179 -14.82 3.34 -0.52
C THR A 179 -13.31 3.57 -0.50
N LYS A 180 -12.69 3.73 -1.66
CA LYS A 180 -11.29 4.18 -1.76
C LYS A 180 -11.15 5.69 -1.51
N ASP A 181 -12.25 6.43 -1.62
CA ASP A 181 -12.25 7.89 -1.46
C ASP A 181 -12.01 8.28 0.01
N GLU A 182 -11.35 9.42 0.21
CA GLU A 182 -11.13 10.02 1.54
C GLU A 182 -12.37 10.75 2.07
N LYS A 183 -13.32 11.06 1.17
CA LYS A 183 -14.57 11.75 1.51
C LYS A 183 -15.76 10.94 1.04
N ILE A 184 -16.82 10.96 1.84
CA ILE A 184 -18.11 10.40 1.50
C ILE A 184 -19.17 11.49 1.53
N THR A 185 -20.05 11.49 0.54
CA THR A 185 -21.27 12.31 0.54
C THR A 185 -22.48 11.40 0.43
N PHE A 186 -23.47 11.60 1.28
CA PHE A 186 -24.69 10.79 1.26
C PHE A 186 -25.90 11.63 1.63
N VAL A 187 -27.05 11.27 1.08
CA VAL A 187 -28.34 11.87 1.41
C VAL A 187 -29.08 10.95 2.37
N VAL A 188 -29.55 11.51 3.48
CA VAL A 188 -30.37 10.82 4.47
C VAL A 188 -31.84 11.11 4.17
N GLN A 189 -32.64 10.07 3.96
CA GLN A 189 -34.07 10.19 3.66
C GLN A 189 -34.87 9.37 4.65
N SER A 190 -35.83 10.02 5.31
CA SER A 190 -36.68 9.38 6.31
C SER A 190 -38.11 9.88 6.22
N PRO A 191 -39.10 9.01 6.50
CA PRO A 191 -40.49 9.42 6.65
C PRO A 191 -40.71 10.47 7.73
N TYR A 192 -39.94 10.48 8.82
CA TYR A 192 -40.20 11.31 10.01
C TYR A 192 -39.14 12.37 10.31
N TYR A 193 -38.01 12.33 9.62
CA TYR A 193 -36.95 13.34 9.74
C TYR A 193 -36.84 14.15 8.44
N LYS A 194 -36.22 15.32 8.54
CA LYS A 194 -35.92 16.17 7.36
C LYS A 194 -34.81 15.53 6.54
N THR A 195 -34.95 15.61 5.21
CA THR A 195 -33.90 15.15 4.29
C THR A 195 -32.68 16.06 4.44
N ASP A 196 -31.50 15.45 4.55
CA ASP A 196 -30.24 16.18 4.63
C ASP A 196 -29.15 15.54 3.77
N THR A 197 -28.20 16.34 3.29
CA THR A 197 -27.03 15.88 2.54
C THR A 197 -25.78 16.07 3.39
N VAL A 198 -25.16 14.97 3.77
CA VAL A 198 -24.03 14.96 4.69
C VAL A 198 -22.76 14.62 3.92
N THR A 199 -21.74 15.45 4.09
CA THR A 199 -20.37 15.19 3.60
C THR A 199 -19.43 15.06 4.79
N ARG A 200 -18.60 14.01 4.78
CA ARG A 200 -17.62 13.71 5.84
C ARG A 200 -16.28 13.27 5.24
N SER A 201 -15.19 13.71 5.86
CA SER A 201 -13.83 13.24 5.58
C SER A 201 -13.49 12.08 6.49
N ILE A 202 -12.58 11.20 6.07
CA ILE A 202 -12.05 10.12 6.88
C ILE A 202 -11.34 10.63 8.14
N ASP A 203 -10.73 11.82 8.08
CA ASP A 203 -10.05 12.46 9.22
C ASP A 203 -11.02 13.00 10.27
N ALA A 204 -12.28 13.26 9.89
CA ALA A 204 -13.32 13.76 10.78
C ALA A 204 -14.25 12.65 11.28
N ASN A 205 -13.85 11.38 11.11
CA ASN A 205 -14.64 10.20 11.40
C ASN A 205 -14.77 9.88 12.91
N ASP A 206 -14.15 10.67 13.78
CA ASP A 206 -14.32 10.55 15.23
C ASP A 206 -15.76 10.82 15.65
N THR A 207 -16.45 11.72 14.95
CA THR A 207 -17.89 11.96 15.17
C THR A 207 -18.71 11.08 14.24
N LYS A 208 -18.93 9.84 14.68
CA LYS A 208 -19.78 8.84 13.99
C LYS A 208 -21.27 9.20 13.99
N MET A 209 -21.66 10.28 14.65
CA MET A 209 -23.06 10.65 14.84
C MET A 209 -23.51 11.68 13.80
N VAL A 210 -24.66 11.42 13.18
CA VAL A 210 -25.35 12.34 12.29
C VAL A 210 -26.66 12.72 12.98
N LYS A 211 -26.75 13.99 13.40
CA LYS A 211 -27.95 14.54 14.02
C LYS A 211 -28.99 14.83 12.94
N LEU A 212 -30.20 14.33 13.13
CA LEU A 212 -31.32 14.52 12.22
C LEU A 212 -32.40 15.34 12.91
N ARG A 213 -32.90 16.34 12.19
CA ARG A 213 -34.04 17.15 12.64
C ARG A 213 -35.33 16.43 12.38
N VAL A 214 -36.21 16.43 13.38
CA VAL A 214 -37.59 15.97 13.22
C VAL A 214 -38.27 16.80 12.14
N ASP A 215 -39.09 16.13 11.34
CA ASP A 215 -40.00 16.79 10.42
C ASP A 215 -41.30 17.14 11.15
N ASP A 216 -41.39 18.39 11.60
CA ASP A 216 -42.52 18.96 12.35
C ASP A 216 -43.87 18.68 11.69
N TYR A 217 -43.95 18.74 10.35
CA TYR A 217 -45.19 18.48 9.62
C TYR A 217 -45.55 17.00 9.62
N THR A 218 -44.57 16.12 9.52
CA THR A 218 -44.80 14.68 9.61
C THR A 218 -45.26 14.30 11.03
N LEU A 219 -44.65 14.89 12.05
CA LEU A 219 -45.07 14.70 13.44
C LEU A 219 -46.50 15.20 13.65
N MET A 220 -46.85 16.37 13.12
CA MET A 220 -48.23 16.89 13.16
C MET A 220 -49.20 15.95 12.45
N LEU A 221 -48.88 15.43 11.26
CA LEU A 221 -49.72 14.47 10.55
C LEU A 221 -49.94 13.19 11.34
N LYS A 222 -48.87 12.64 11.95
CA LYS A 222 -48.96 11.46 12.85
C LYS A 222 -49.84 11.75 14.06
N TYR A 223 -49.63 12.88 14.74
CA TYR A 223 -50.42 13.34 15.87
C TYR A 223 -51.91 13.45 15.52
N TYR A 224 -52.21 14.07 14.37
CA TYR A 224 -53.57 14.22 13.87
C TYR A 224 -54.23 12.90 13.50
N SER A 225 -53.48 11.94 12.94
CA SER A 225 -54.03 10.63 12.57
C SER A 225 -54.41 9.74 13.77
N THR A 226 -53.88 10.01 14.97
CA THR A 226 -53.95 9.09 16.12
C THR A 226 -54.82 9.59 17.27
N SER A 227 -55.16 10.88 17.31
CA SER A 227 -55.75 11.51 18.50
C SER A 227 -57.23 11.88 18.33
N ASN A 228 -58.05 11.61 19.35
CA ASN A 228 -59.46 12.01 19.43
C ASN A 228 -59.56 13.46 19.93
N PHE A 229 -59.91 14.42 19.06
CA PHE A 229 -60.01 15.84 19.41
C PHE A 229 -61.44 16.34 19.55
N LYS A 230 -61.61 17.33 20.43
CA LYS A 230 -62.88 18.06 20.62
C LYS A 230 -63.08 19.23 19.65
N ASP A 231 -62.00 19.81 19.11
CA ASP A 231 -62.04 21.09 18.37
C ASP A 231 -61.58 20.93 16.91
N ILE A 232 -62.50 20.43 16.08
CA ILE A 232 -62.26 20.03 14.68
C ILE A 232 -61.91 21.23 13.79
N GLU A 233 -62.52 22.40 14.02
CA GLU A 233 -62.31 23.60 13.21
C GLU A 233 -60.89 24.15 13.32
N LYS A 234 -60.33 24.18 14.53
CA LYS A 234 -58.94 24.60 14.75
C LYS A 234 -57.97 23.70 13.98
N ARG A 235 -58.21 22.38 14.00
CA ARG A 235 -57.40 21.39 13.28
C ARG A 235 -57.47 21.58 11.78
N ARG A 236 -58.67 21.82 11.24
CA ARG A 236 -58.85 22.07 9.79
C ARG A 236 -58.00 23.25 9.34
N LYS A 237 -58.06 24.38 10.07
CA LYS A 237 -57.25 25.58 9.76
C LYS A 237 -55.75 25.31 9.81
N GLN A 238 -55.27 24.53 10.79
CA GLN A 238 -53.85 24.18 10.88
C GLN A 238 -53.41 23.35 9.68
N LEU A 239 -54.15 22.29 9.32
CA LEU A 239 -53.85 21.47 8.14
C LEU A 239 -53.89 22.27 6.84
N GLU A 240 -54.81 23.23 6.73
CA GLU A 240 -54.89 24.13 5.57
C GLU A 240 -53.65 25.01 5.39
N GLN A 241 -52.96 25.37 6.47
CA GLN A 241 -51.71 26.12 6.40
C GLN A 241 -50.55 25.24 5.95
N LEU A 242 -50.57 23.94 6.29
CA LEU A 242 -49.48 23.00 5.99
C LEU A 242 -49.46 22.51 4.54
N ILE A 243 -50.64 22.35 3.93
CA ILE A 243 -50.79 21.68 2.63
C ILE A 243 -50.99 22.73 1.54
N ALA A 244 -50.22 22.66 0.46
CA ALA A 244 -50.36 23.52 -0.70
C ALA A 244 -51.72 23.32 -1.38
N ALA A 245 -52.27 24.36 -2.01
CA ALA A 245 -53.64 24.31 -2.57
C ALA A 245 -53.80 23.19 -3.63
N GLN A 246 -52.74 22.97 -4.42
CA GLN A 246 -52.63 22.00 -5.51
C GLN A 246 -51.79 20.78 -5.14
N ALA A 247 -51.73 20.42 -3.85
CA ALA A 247 -50.95 19.28 -3.40
C ALA A 247 -51.48 17.95 -3.97
N GLU A 248 -50.57 17.09 -4.43
CA GLU A 248 -50.89 15.74 -4.89
C GLU A 248 -50.71 14.73 -3.75
N ILE A 249 -51.81 14.18 -3.27
CA ILE A 249 -51.82 13.29 -2.10
C ILE A 249 -52.23 11.89 -2.54
N TYR A 250 -51.38 10.90 -2.29
CA TYR A 250 -51.56 9.52 -2.73
C TYR A 250 -51.68 8.58 -1.52
N GLN A 251 -52.78 7.85 -1.45
CA GLN A 251 -52.87 6.67 -0.60
C GLN A 251 -52.50 5.44 -1.43
N VAL A 252 -51.46 4.73 -1.00
CA VAL A 252 -51.02 3.47 -1.59
C VAL A 252 -51.68 2.34 -0.81
N TYR A 253 -52.45 1.50 -1.49
CA TYR A 253 -53.00 0.30 -0.87
C TYR A 253 -51.92 -0.80 -0.75
N PRO A 254 -51.94 -1.62 0.32
CA PRO A 254 -51.08 -2.79 0.42
C PRO A 254 -51.17 -3.68 -0.83
N ASN A 255 -50.14 -4.49 -1.09
CA ASN A 255 -50.14 -5.52 -2.14
C ASN A 255 -50.38 -5.02 -3.58
N ASN A 256 -50.06 -3.76 -3.90
CA ASN A 256 -50.28 -3.17 -5.22
C ASN A 256 -51.76 -3.15 -5.66
N GLU A 257 -52.71 -3.17 -4.73
CA GLU A 257 -54.15 -3.16 -5.02
C GLU A 257 -54.65 -1.85 -5.63
N GLY A 258 -53.79 -0.83 -5.67
CA GLY A 258 -54.04 0.42 -6.38
C GLY A 258 -53.50 1.63 -5.64
N ILE A 259 -53.77 2.80 -6.21
CA ILE A 259 -53.46 4.10 -5.62
C ILE A 259 -54.72 4.95 -5.70
N GLU A 260 -55.04 5.63 -4.60
CA GLU A 260 -56.10 6.63 -4.54
C GLU A 260 -55.50 8.03 -4.40
N LEU A 261 -56.06 8.96 -5.16
CA LEU A 261 -55.64 10.36 -5.21
C LEU A 261 -56.60 11.22 -4.43
N TYR A 262 -56.07 12.10 -3.58
CA TYR A 262 -56.83 13.07 -2.83
C TYR A 262 -56.42 14.50 -3.22
N SER A 263 -57.41 15.37 -3.36
CA SER A 263 -57.16 16.80 -3.28
C SER A 263 -56.81 17.21 -1.85
N LYS A 264 -56.26 18.42 -1.68
CA LYS A 264 -56.03 19.01 -0.35
C LYS A 264 -57.28 18.93 0.53
N ASN A 265 -58.43 19.34 0.00
CA ASN A 265 -59.67 19.43 0.77
C ASN A 265 -60.19 18.04 1.16
N ASP A 266 -60.17 17.09 0.23
CA ASP A 266 -60.63 15.72 0.49
C ASP A 266 -59.76 15.05 1.56
N PHE A 267 -58.44 15.24 1.48
CA PHE A 267 -57.52 14.69 2.46
C PHE A 267 -57.71 15.31 3.86
N ILE A 268 -57.84 16.64 3.94
CA ILE A 268 -58.10 17.33 5.21
C ILE A 268 -59.43 16.86 5.79
N GLN A 269 -60.47 16.78 4.97
CA GLN A 269 -61.77 16.27 5.38
C GLN A 269 -61.64 14.85 5.93
N LYS A 270 -60.98 13.95 5.22
CA LYS A 270 -60.75 12.57 5.64
C LYS A 270 -60.05 12.50 7.01
N LEU A 271 -59.03 13.32 7.23
CA LEU A 271 -58.32 13.42 8.51
C LEU A 271 -59.22 13.94 9.64
N THR A 272 -60.11 14.88 9.36
CA THR A 272 -60.99 15.50 10.36
C THR A 272 -62.20 14.65 10.73
N ILE A 273 -62.64 13.73 9.87
CA ILE A 273 -63.75 12.83 10.18
C ILE A 273 -63.31 11.84 11.26
N PRO A 274 -64.06 11.68 12.37
CA PRO A 274 -63.75 10.75 13.45
C PRO A 274 -64.01 9.31 13.01
N THR A 275 -63.16 8.76 12.14
CA THR A 275 -63.22 7.37 11.67
C THR A 275 -61.94 6.63 12.03
N SER A 276 -62.04 5.32 12.22
CA SER A 276 -60.88 4.44 12.40
C SER A 276 -60.09 4.25 11.09
N ALA A 277 -60.65 4.63 9.95
CA ALA A 277 -60.10 4.40 8.62
C ALA A 277 -58.76 5.10 8.35
N LEU A 278 -58.35 6.04 9.21
CA LEU A 278 -57.05 6.71 9.15
C LEU A 278 -56.22 6.56 10.44
N LYS A 279 -56.67 5.72 11.38
CA LYS A 279 -55.80 5.34 12.50
C LYS A 279 -54.66 4.52 11.87
N ASN A 280 -53.41 4.88 12.19
CA ASN A 280 -52.19 4.25 11.66
C ASN A 280 -51.79 4.66 10.23
N ILE A 281 -51.93 5.95 9.88
CA ILE A 281 -51.25 6.47 8.68
C ILE A 281 -49.74 6.31 8.86
N GLN A 282 -49.10 5.66 7.89
CA GLN A 282 -47.66 5.64 7.74
C GLN A 282 -47.28 6.42 6.48
N ILE A 283 -46.46 7.46 6.65
CA ILE A 283 -45.96 8.26 5.55
C ILE A 283 -44.85 7.49 4.83
N LEU A 284 -44.93 7.45 3.50
CA LEU A 284 -43.96 6.77 2.63
C LEU A 284 -43.03 7.78 1.96
N ASN A 285 -43.58 8.90 1.50
CA ASN A 285 -42.81 9.94 0.81
C ASN A 285 -43.51 11.30 0.95
N LYS A 286 -42.73 12.38 0.89
CA LYS A 286 -43.21 13.75 1.05
C LYS A 286 -42.29 14.73 0.32
N THR A 287 -42.87 15.77 -0.26
CA THR A 287 -42.14 16.87 -0.93
C THR A 287 -42.71 18.20 -0.47
N TYR A 288 -41.81 19.16 -0.26
CA TYR A 288 -42.14 20.51 0.18
C TYR A 288 -41.74 21.55 -0.86
N GLU A 289 -42.57 22.59 -0.99
CA GLU A 289 -42.21 23.84 -1.66
C GLU A 289 -42.73 25.01 -0.82
N ASN A 290 -41.90 26.04 -0.61
CA ASN A 290 -42.25 27.23 0.17
C ASN A 290 -42.84 26.90 1.56
N GLY A 291 -42.28 25.87 2.23
CA GLY A 291 -42.73 25.43 3.55
C GLY A 291 -44.08 24.69 3.57
N LYS A 292 -44.66 24.34 2.42
CA LYS A 292 -45.91 23.60 2.32
C LYS A 292 -45.73 22.25 1.65
N ILE A 293 -46.52 21.27 2.06
CA ILE A 293 -46.56 19.94 1.43
C ILE A 293 -47.20 20.09 0.05
N VAL A 294 -46.44 19.78 -1.00
CA VAL A 294 -46.92 19.74 -2.40
C VAL A 294 -47.15 18.32 -2.90
N LYS A 295 -46.49 17.33 -2.29
CA LYS A 295 -46.67 15.92 -2.62
C LYS A 295 -46.60 15.09 -1.34
N LEU A 296 -47.55 14.18 -1.15
CA LEU A 296 -47.58 13.27 -0.01
C LEU A 296 -47.98 11.87 -0.47
N LYS A 297 -47.22 10.85 -0.08
CA LYS A 297 -47.59 9.45 -0.27
C LYS A 297 -47.66 8.76 1.09
N PHE A 298 -48.73 8.03 1.34
CA PHE A 298 -48.92 7.32 2.60
C PHE A 298 -49.64 5.98 2.39
N ILE A 299 -49.58 5.13 3.40
CA ILE A 299 -50.34 3.89 3.51
C ILE A 299 -51.10 3.92 4.83
N VAL A 300 -52.25 3.26 4.89
CA VAL A 300 -52.98 3.01 6.15
C VAL A 300 -52.76 1.54 6.51
N LYS A 301 -52.34 1.29 7.75
CA LYS A 301 -52.10 -0.07 8.28
C LYS A 301 -53.20 -0.55 9.19
#